data_AF-A0A916M7F2-F1
#
_entry.id   AF-A0A916M7F2-F1
#
_cell.length_a   1.000
_cell.length_b   1.000
_cell.length_c   1.000
_cell.angle_alpha   90.00
_cell.angle_beta   90.00
_cell.angle_gamma   90.00
#
_symmetry.space_group_name_H-M   'P 1'
#
loop_
_entity.id
_entity.type
_entity.pdbx_description
1 polymer ?
#
loop_
_entity_poly.entity_id
_entity_poly.type
_entity_poly.pdbx_seq_one_letter_code
_entity_poly.pdbx_strand_id
1 'polypeptide(L)'
;MIELALLIILVLAVIAIIRPGKTPPLDNPLIIQRPGQHHMTLAPQLNLAQPLLETISQEARKHVQPQENSATQCFEVRDKQAKAHGQDFYLLAITQRNGMLYFQAIAPRPLVRDGDSHLNTLMEFAHAVLANIPAPDAYNAEAGEQIAAAANIAAQQHQVEIKRLPG
;
A
#
# COMPACT_ATOMS: atom_id res chain seq x y z
N MET A 1 -39.58 31.99 -8.76
CA MET A 1 -39.07 30.95 -9.71
C MET A 1 -37.56 31.07 -9.88
N ILE A 2 -37.04 32.29 -10.02
CA ILE A 2 -35.59 32.57 -10.13
C ILE A 2 -34.84 32.29 -8.82
N GLU A 3 -35.44 32.55 -7.65
CA GLU A 3 -34.79 32.24 -6.36
C GLU A 3 -34.53 30.75 -6.16
N LEU A 4 -35.44 29.89 -6.64
CA LEU A 4 -35.29 28.44 -6.57
C LEU A 4 -34.12 27.97 -7.45
N ALA A 5 -33.99 28.53 -8.65
CA ALA A 5 -32.90 28.21 -9.57
C ALA A 5 -31.54 28.65 -9.01
N LEU A 6 -31.47 29.85 -8.40
CA LEU A 6 -30.27 30.35 -7.72
C LEU A 6 -29.85 29.46 -6.56
N LEU A 7 -30.81 29.01 -5.74
CA LEU A 7 -30.55 28.11 -4.63
C LEU A 7 -29.98 26.77 -5.12
N ILE A 8 -30.54 26.19 -6.18
CA ILE A 8 -30.06 24.93 -6.77
C ILE A 8 -28.64 25.08 -7.31
N ILE A 9 -28.36 26.16 -8.04
CA ILE A 9 -27.01 26.43 -8.58
C ILE A 9 -25.99 26.60 -7.45
N LEU A 10 -26.36 27.33 -6.39
CA LEU A 10 -25.50 27.53 -5.23
C LEU A 10 -25.21 26.22 -4.50
N VAL A 11 -26.23 25.38 -4.30
CA VAL A 11 -26.06 24.05 -3.67
C VAL A 11 -25.17 23.15 -4.51
N LEU A 12 -25.36 23.11 -5.84
CA LEU A 12 -24.49 22.34 -6.74
C LEU A 12 -23.05 22.86 -6.74
N ALA A 13 -22.84 24.17 -6.69
CA ALA A 13 -21.52 24.77 -6.58
C ALA A 13 -20.85 24.41 -5.24
N VAL A 14 -21.59 24.48 -4.14
CA VAL A 14 -21.10 24.10 -2.80
C VAL A 14 -20.76 22.61 -2.73
N ILE A 15 -21.60 21.73 -3.28
CA ILE A 15 -21.31 20.28 -3.35
C ILE A 15 -20.10 20.00 -4.25
N ALA A 16 -19.93 20.74 -5.36
CA ALA A 16 -18.77 20.60 -6.24
C ALA A 16 -17.46 21.04 -5.56
N ILE A 17 -17.51 22.03 -4.66
CA ILE A 17 -16.37 22.51 -3.86
C ILE A 17 -16.08 21.54 -2.70
N ILE A 18 -17.11 21.10 -1.99
CA ILE A 18 -17.03 20.10 -0.92
C ILE A 18 -16.95 18.72 -1.57
N ARG A 19 -15.85 18.42 -2.29
CA ARG A 19 -15.58 17.07 -2.80
C ARG A 19 -15.54 16.09 -1.62
N PRO A 20 -16.54 15.21 -1.44
CA PRO A 20 -16.47 14.17 -0.42
C PRO A 20 -15.55 13.10 -1.00
N GLY A 21 -14.38 12.89 -0.38
CA GLY A 21 -13.51 11.78 -0.80
C GLY A 21 -12.02 11.92 -0.52
N LYS A 22 -11.54 13.07 -0.04
CA LYS A 22 -10.13 13.20 0.34
C LYS A 22 -10.00 13.03 1.83
N THR A 23 -9.86 11.78 2.28
CA THR A 23 -9.25 11.52 3.59
C THR A 23 -7.94 12.29 3.62
N PRO A 24 -7.74 13.23 4.55
CA PRO A 24 -6.50 13.98 4.60
C PRO A 24 -5.33 13.00 4.80
N PRO A 25 -4.21 13.20 4.09
CA PRO A 25 -3.03 12.39 4.32
C PRO A 25 -2.59 12.58 5.78
N LEU A 26 -2.27 11.48 6.45
CA LEU A 26 -1.84 11.55 7.85
C LEU A 26 -0.37 11.95 7.90
N ASP A 27 -0.04 12.99 8.67
CA ASP A 27 1.36 13.39 8.89
C ASP A 27 2.11 12.45 9.84
N ASN A 28 1.39 11.56 10.53
CA ASN A 28 1.94 10.53 11.39
C ASN A 28 1.99 9.18 10.66
N PRO A 29 2.97 8.31 10.97
CA PRO A 29 2.97 6.94 10.46
C PRO A 29 1.70 6.21 10.91
N LEU A 30 1.13 5.41 10.02
CA LEU A 30 -0.10 4.67 10.27
C LEU A 30 0.23 3.19 10.42
N ILE A 31 -0.07 2.64 11.60
CA ILE A 31 0.04 1.21 11.87
C ILE A 31 -1.37 0.64 11.98
N ILE A 32 -1.67 -0.35 11.14
CA ILE A 32 -2.96 -1.04 11.13
C ILE A 32 -2.71 -2.52 11.35
N GLN A 33 -3.36 -3.09 12.36
CA GLN A 33 -3.34 -4.53 12.61
C GLN A 33 -4.75 -5.08 12.48
N ARG A 34 -4.96 -5.98 11.53
CA ARG A 34 -6.18 -6.78 11.40
C ARG A 34 -5.84 -8.23 11.76
N PRO A 35 -6.15 -8.70 12.98
CA PRO A 35 -5.78 -10.03 13.45
C PRO A 35 -6.19 -11.14 12.47
N GLY A 36 -5.26 -12.04 12.18
CA GLY A 36 -5.46 -13.16 11.23
C GLY A 36 -5.55 -12.76 9.76
N GLN A 37 -5.24 -11.51 9.41
CA GLN A 37 -5.27 -11.03 8.02
C GLN A 37 -3.97 -10.33 7.64
N HIS A 38 -3.71 -9.16 8.23
CA HIS A 38 -2.54 -8.37 7.88
C HIS A 38 -2.12 -7.37 8.95
N HIS A 39 -0.87 -6.97 8.86
CA HIS A 39 -0.26 -5.86 9.59
C HIS A 39 0.31 -4.88 8.55
N MET A 40 -0.07 -3.60 8.62
CA MET A 40 0.43 -2.56 7.73
C MET A 40 1.19 -1.52 8.54
N THR A 41 2.39 -1.17 8.10
CA THR A 41 3.18 -0.05 8.62
C THR A 41 3.42 0.93 7.49
N LEU A 42 2.71 2.05 7.52
CA LEU A 42 2.71 3.05 6.45
C LEU A 42 3.43 4.30 6.94
N ALA A 43 4.38 4.78 6.14
CA ALA A 43 4.98 6.09 6.35
C ALA A 43 3.90 7.20 6.28
N PRO A 44 4.19 8.39 6.83
CA PRO A 44 3.32 9.55 6.67
C PRO A 44 2.87 9.75 5.22
N GLN A 45 1.62 10.20 5.07
CA GLN A 45 0.96 10.48 3.80
C GLN A 45 0.64 9.26 2.92
N LEU A 46 1.02 8.05 3.35
CA LEU A 46 0.73 6.79 2.64
C LEU A 46 -0.51 6.07 3.17
N ASN A 47 -1.30 6.67 4.07
CA ASN A 47 -2.59 6.14 4.48
C ASN A 47 -3.57 5.96 3.31
N LEU A 48 -3.37 6.71 2.22
CA LEU A 48 -4.14 6.58 0.99
C LEU A 48 -3.90 5.25 0.26
N ALA A 49 -2.80 4.54 0.54
CA ALA A 49 -2.53 3.21 -0.01
C ALA A 49 -3.39 2.11 0.62
N GLN A 50 -4.01 2.37 1.78
CA GLN A 50 -4.74 1.36 2.55
C GLN A 50 -5.77 0.56 1.72
N PRO A 51 -6.63 1.18 0.88
CA PRO A 51 -7.60 0.42 0.07
C PRO A 51 -6.94 -0.58 -0.88
N LEU A 52 -5.83 -0.20 -1.51
CA LEU A 52 -5.07 -1.10 -2.37
C LEU A 52 -4.52 -2.27 -1.54
N LEU A 53 -3.87 -1.98 -0.41
CA LEU A 53 -3.24 -3.00 0.42
C LEU A 53 -4.28 -3.99 1.01
N GLU A 54 -5.48 -3.52 1.33
CA GLU A 54 -6.58 -4.38 1.78
C GLU A 54 -7.05 -5.31 0.67
N THR A 55 -7.16 -4.81 -0.57
CA THR A 55 -7.46 -5.66 -1.74
C THR A 55 -6.34 -6.66 -2.01
N ILE A 56 -5.06 -6.27 -1.91
CA ILE A 56 -3.93 -7.22 -2.03
C ILE A 56 -4.05 -8.33 -0.98
N SER A 57 -4.35 -7.97 0.27
CA SER A 57 -4.54 -8.95 1.35
C SER A 57 -5.69 -9.91 1.04
N GLN A 58 -6.80 -9.41 0.48
CA GLN A 58 -7.94 -10.26 0.09
C GLN A 58 -7.61 -11.19 -1.07
N GLU A 59 -6.95 -10.70 -2.11
CA GLU A 59 -6.56 -11.50 -3.27
C GLU A 59 -5.51 -12.56 -2.89
N ALA A 60 -4.48 -12.18 -2.12
CA ALA A 60 -3.43 -13.11 -1.69
C ALA A 60 -3.99 -14.27 -0.86
N ARG A 61 -4.96 -14.01 0.04
CA ARG A 61 -5.58 -15.05 0.86
C ARG A 61 -6.40 -16.09 0.09
N LYS A 62 -6.72 -15.86 -1.20
CA LYS A 62 -7.37 -16.85 -2.05
C LYS A 62 -6.40 -17.92 -2.56
N HIS A 63 -5.11 -17.62 -2.57
CA HIS A 63 -4.09 -18.44 -3.22
C HIS A 63 -3.00 -18.90 -2.25
N VAL A 64 -2.55 -18.02 -1.36
CA VAL A 64 -1.48 -18.33 -0.40
C VAL A 64 -2.07 -18.95 0.86
N GLN A 65 -1.54 -20.10 1.26
CA GLN A 65 -1.99 -20.80 2.46
C GLN A 65 -1.44 -20.11 3.71
N PRO A 66 -2.19 -20.04 4.82
CA PRO A 66 -1.72 -19.39 6.05
C PRO A 66 -0.43 -19.98 6.64
N GLN A 67 -0.10 -21.23 6.33
CA GLN A 67 1.09 -21.90 6.85
C GLN A 67 2.36 -21.54 6.07
N GLU A 68 2.20 -20.96 4.89
CA GLU A 68 3.31 -20.60 4.03
C GLU A 68 3.95 -19.29 4.51
N ASN A 69 5.26 -19.23 4.33
CA ASN A 69 6.03 -18.01 4.52
C ASN A 69 6.66 -17.62 3.19
N SER A 70 6.75 -16.33 2.92
CA SER A 70 7.35 -15.83 1.68
C SER A 70 8.58 -14.98 1.99
N ALA A 71 9.50 -14.93 1.02
CA ALA A 71 10.50 -13.88 0.99
C ALA A 71 9.81 -12.53 0.78
N THR A 72 10.43 -11.45 1.26
CA THR A 72 9.90 -10.09 1.08
C THR A 72 9.84 -9.73 -0.41
N GLN A 73 8.65 -9.36 -0.86
CA GLN A 73 8.39 -8.90 -2.22
C GLN A 73 8.37 -7.38 -2.24
N CYS A 74 9.23 -6.77 -3.04
CA CYS A 74 9.38 -5.32 -3.13
C CYS A 74 8.76 -4.77 -4.41
N PHE A 75 8.08 -3.63 -4.29
CA PHE A 75 7.36 -2.99 -5.40
C PHE A 75 7.54 -1.47 -5.38
N GLU A 76 7.61 -0.88 -6.57
CA GLU A 76 7.31 0.53 -6.80
C GLU A 76 5.81 0.64 -7.15
N VAL A 77 5.10 1.53 -6.46
CA VAL A 77 3.66 1.73 -6.65
C VAL A 77 3.36 3.18 -7.01
N ARG A 78 2.65 3.38 -8.11
CA ARG A 78 2.24 4.69 -8.64
C ARG A 78 0.73 4.80 -8.54
N ASP A 79 0.29 5.43 -7.46
CA ASP A 79 -1.11 5.64 -7.14
C ASP A 79 -1.51 7.09 -7.42
N LYS A 80 -2.61 7.28 -8.17
CA LYS A 80 -3.17 8.61 -8.47
C LYS A 80 -3.56 9.36 -7.20
N GLN A 81 -4.03 8.66 -6.16
CA GLN A 81 -4.36 9.25 -4.86
C GLN A 81 -3.10 9.72 -4.14
N ALA A 82 -2.06 8.90 -4.05
CA ALA A 82 -0.78 9.32 -3.48
C ALA A 82 -0.17 10.51 -4.25
N LYS A 83 -0.23 10.48 -5.59
CA LYS A 83 0.25 11.56 -6.45
C LYS A 83 -0.50 12.87 -6.24
N ALA A 84 -1.83 12.83 -6.07
CA ALA A 84 -2.63 14.01 -5.76
C ALA A 84 -2.25 14.67 -4.43
N HIS A 85 -1.47 13.97 -3.60
CA HIS A 85 -1.00 14.41 -2.28
C HIS A 85 0.54 14.54 -2.21
N GLY A 86 1.22 14.64 -3.36
CA GLY A 86 2.65 14.99 -3.45
C GLY A 86 3.61 13.80 -3.49
N GLN A 87 3.10 12.57 -3.56
CA GLN A 87 3.92 11.35 -3.65
C GLN A 87 3.78 10.75 -5.06
N ASP A 88 4.76 11.00 -5.95
CA ASP A 88 4.71 10.50 -7.34
C ASP A 88 4.68 8.96 -7.41
N PHE A 89 5.38 8.31 -6.48
CA PHE A 89 5.37 6.88 -6.23
C PHE A 89 5.73 6.60 -4.77
N TYR A 90 5.43 5.40 -4.31
CA TYR A 90 5.92 4.88 -3.04
C TYR A 90 6.47 3.47 -3.21
N LEU A 91 7.29 3.05 -2.24
CA LEU A 91 7.88 1.73 -2.21
C LEU A 91 7.08 0.87 -1.24
N LEU A 92 6.79 -0.36 -1.64
CA LEU A 92 5.98 -1.30 -0.89
C LEU A 92 6.72 -2.63 -0.74
N ALA A 93 6.90 -3.08 0.49
CA ALA A 93 7.33 -4.43 0.83
C ALA A 93 6.14 -5.25 1.32
N ILE A 94 6.03 -6.49 0.85
CA ILE A 94 5.01 -7.44 1.26
C ILE A 94 5.70 -8.75 1.66
N THR A 95 5.45 -9.22 2.88
CA THR A 95 6.01 -10.48 3.38
C THR A 95 4.90 -11.28 4.06
N GLN A 96 4.80 -12.57 3.78
CA GLN A 96 3.94 -13.46 4.56
C GLN A 96 4.77 -14.18 5.62
N ARG A 97 4.38 -14.06 6.90
CA ARG A 97 4.95 -14.84 8.00
C ARG A 97 3.87 -15.28 8.97
N ASN A 98 3.89 -16.56 9.37
CA ASN A 98 3.01 -17.10 10.40
C ASN A 98 1.51 -16.78 10.16
N GLY A 99 1.05 -16.93 8.91
CA GLY A 99 -0.35 -16.68 8.54
C GLY A 99 -0.78 -15.22 8.46
N MET A 100 0.17 -14.29 8.54
CA MET A 100 -0.09 -12.85 8.46
C MET A 100 0.68 -12.24 7.30
N LEU A 101 0.01 -11.37 6.53
CA LEU A 101 0.66 -10.51 5.55
C LEU A 101 1.16 -9.23 6.22
N TYR A 102 2.43 -8.93 6.06
CA TYR A 102 3.06 -7.72 6.54
C TYR A 102 3.31 -6.79 5.36
N PHE A 103 2.75 -5.59 5.44
CA PHE A 103 2.92 -4.54 4.47
C PHE A 103 3.77 -3.42 5.07
N GLN A 104 4.82 -3.02 4.38
CA GLN A 104 5.60 -1.83 4.75
C GLN A 104 5.66 -0.88 3.56
N ALA A 105 5.15 0.34 3.74
CA ALA A 105 5.15 1.35 2.69
C ALA A 105 5.97 2.57 3.11
N ILE A 106 6.93 2.98 2.27
CA ILE A 106 7.76 4.17 2.49
C ILE A 106 7.75 5.09 1.26
N ALA A 107 7.86 6.39 1.52
CA ALA A 107 8.09 7.35 0.46
C ALA A 107 9.58 7.32 0.05
N PRO A 108 9.91 7.38 -1.26
CA PRO A 108 11.28 7.48 -1.73
C PRO A 108 11.95 8.76 -1.20
N ARG A 109 13.21 8.67 -0.77
CA ARG A 109 13.94 9.87 -0.31
C ARG A 109 14.33 10.73 -1.52
N PRO A 110 14.03 12.04 -1.53
CA PRO A 110 14.23 12.90 -2.71
C PRO A 110 15.69 13.13 -3.11
N LEU A 111 16.66 12.81 -2.25
CA LEU A 111 18.07 13.15 -2.44
C LEU A 111 18.90 12.09 -3.18
N VAL A 112 18.37 10.89 -3.38
CA VAL A 112 19.10 9.79 -4.03
C VAL A 112 18.19 9.14 -5.06
N ARG A 113 18.33 9.51 -6.34
CA ARG A 113 17.65 8.82 -7.47
C ARG A 113 18.45 7.59 -7.90
N ASP A 114 18.87 6.79 -6.94
CA ASP A 114 19.49 5.50 -7.19
C ASP A 114 18.51 4.42 -6.72
N GLY A 115 18.08 3.56 -7.64
CA GLY A 115 17.07 2.52 -7.38
C GLY A 115 17.52 1.55 -6.28
N ASP A 116 18.82 1.29 -6.21
CA ASP A 116 19.41 0.39 -5.22
C ASP A 116 19.36 1.00 -3.80
N SER A 117 19.53 2.31 -3.68
CA SER A 117 19.46 3.01 -2.38
C SER A 117 18.05 3.00 -1.79
N HIS A 118 17.04 3.12 -2.65
CA HIS A 118 15.63 3.08 -2.26
C HIS A 118 15.18 1.69 -1.85
N LEU A 119 15.58 0.66 -2.60
CA LEU A 119 15.33 -0.73 -2.25
C LEU A 119 15.99 -1.11 -0.92
N ASN A 120 17.26 -0.73 -0.72
CA ASN A 120 17.97 -0.99 0.54
C ASN A 120 17.25 -0.34 1.73
N THR A 121 16.81 0.92 1.59
CA THR A 121 16.05 1.61 2.64
C THR A 121 14.72 0.90 2.94
N LEU A 122 14.01 0.42 1.91
CA LEU A 122 12.78 -0.35 2.09
C LEU A 122 13.05 -1.66 2.82
N MET A 123 14.10 -2.39 2.43
CA MET A 123 14.46 -3.66 3.06
C MET A 123 14.91 -3.48 4.51
N GLU A 124 15.73 -2.47 4.80
CA GLU A 124 16.11 -2.12 6.17
C GLU A 124 14.87 -1.81 7.03
N PHE A 125 13.93 -1.04 6.49
CA PHE A 125 12.68 -0.73 7.17
C PHE A 125 11.81 -1.98 7.39
N ALA A 126 11.67 -2.83 6.37
CA ALA A 126 10.94 -4.09 6.47
C ALA A 126 11.59 -5.02 7.52
N HIS A 127 12.91 -5.14 7.52
CA HIS A 127 13.66 -5.91 8.51
C HIS A 127 13.46 -5.35 9.93
N ALA A 128 13.49 -4.03 10.12
CA ALA A 128 13.26 -3.41 11.41
C ALA A 128 11.85 -3.68 11.95
N VAL A 129 10.83 -3.57 11.10
CA VAL A 129 9.43 -3.91 11.46
C VAL A 129 9.28 -5.39 11.78
N LEU A 130 9.96 -6.25 11.04
CA LEU A 130 9.91 -7.70 11.19
C LEU A 130 10.88 -8.25 12.26
N ALA A 131 11.70 -7.41 12.90
CA ALA A 131 12.76 -7.86 13.81
C ALA A 131 12.23 -8.64 15.02
N ASN A 132 11.03 -8.28 15.49
CA ASN A 132 10.36 -8.96 16.61
C ASN A 132 9.43 -10.10 16.17
N ILE A 133 9.37 -10.39 14.87
CA ILE A 133 8.56 -11.47 14.31
C ILE A 133 9.51 -12.60 13.93
N PRO A 134 9.37 -13.79 14.54
CA PRO A 134 10.24 -14.93 14.26
C PRO A 134 10.43 -15.14 12.76
N ALA A 135 11.68 -15.20 12.32
CA ALA A 135 12.00 -15.56 10.95
C ALA A 135 11.55 -17.01 10.73
N PRO A 136 10.91 -17.30 9.60
CA PRO A 136 10.50 -18.66 9.28
C PRO A 136 11.72 -19.52 8.91
N ASP A 137 11.65 -20.81 9.21
CA ASP A 137 12.73 -21.76 8.91
C ASP A 137 12.91 -21.98 7.40
N ALA A 138 11.85 -21.76 6.61
CA ALA A 138 11.87 -21.88 5.16
C ALA A 138 10.92 -20.86 4.51
N TYR A 139 11.31 -20.39 3.32
CA TYR A 139 10.49 -19.56 2.44
C TYR A 139 9.96 -20.40 1.28
N ASN A 140 8.67 -20.27 1.00
CA ASN A 140 8.06 -20.80 -0.22
C ASN A 140 8.16 -19.74 -1.33
N ALA A 141 8.92 -20.05 -2.38
CA ALA A 141 9.05 -19.18 -3.56
C ALA A 141 7.71 -19.01 -4.28
N GLU A 142 6.88 -20.06 -4.32
CA GLU A 142 5.55 -20.03 -4.94
C GLU A 142 4.62 -19.04 -4.21
N ALA A 143 4.67 -19.02 -2.88
CA ALA A 143 3.93 -18.03 -2.09
C ALA A 143 4.35 -16.60 -2.42
N GLY A 144 5.65 -16.37 -2.69
CA GLY A 144 6.15 -15.08 -3.17
C GLY A 144 5.55 -14.67 -4.52
N GLU A 145 5.50 -15.60 -5.48
CA GLU A 145 4.89 -15.36 -6.79
C GLU A 145 3.38 -15.13 -6.71
N GLN A 146 2.67 -15.87 -5.86
CA GLN A 146 1.25 -15.69 -5.62
C GLN A 146 0.93 -14.33 -4.98
N ILE A 147 1.78 -13.84 -4.06
CA ILE A 147 1.69 -12.48 -3.52
C ILE A 147 1.89 -11.44 -4.62
N ALA A 148 2.90 -11.62 -5.48
CA ALA A 148 3.14 -10.72 -6.60
C ALA A 148 1.96 -10.71 -7.59
N ALA A 149 1.37 -11.88 -7.88
CA ALA A 149 0.17 -11.99 -8.70
C ALA A 149 -1.02 -11.26 -8.07
N ALA A 150 -1.27 -11.46 -6.77
CA ALA A 150 -2.32 -10.76 -6.03
C ALA A 150 -2.12 -9.23 -6.05
N ALA A 151 -0.87 -8.78 -5.94
CA ALA A 151 -0.52 -7.36 -6.04
C ALA A 151 -0.86 -6.77 -7.41
N ASN A 152 -0.57 -7.50 -8.49
CA ASN A 152 -0.93 -7.10 -9.86
C ASN A 152 -2.45 -7.08 -10.08
N ILE A 153 -3.18 -8.07 -9.58
CA ILE A 153 -4.65 -8.12 -9.68
C ILE A 153 -5.28 -6.92 -8.96
N ALA A 154 -4.85 -6.65 -7.72
CA ALA A 154 -5.33 -5.51 -6.96
C ALA A 154 -5.00 -4.17 -7.65
N ALA A 155 -3.79 -4.04 -8.20
CA ALA A 155 -3.38 -2.85 -8.93
C ALA A 155 -4.28 -2.59 -10.15
N GLN A 156 -4.65 -3.63 -10.90
CA GLN A 156 -5.60 -3.51 -12.01
C GLN A 156 -6.99 -3.05 -11.53
N GLN A 157 -7.50 -3.59 -10.43
CA GLN A 157 -8.81 -3.22 -9.86
C GLN A 157 -8.84 -1.75 -9.41
N HIS A 158 -7.73 -1.24 -8.88
CA HIS A 158 -7.60 0.15 -8.41
C HIS A 158 -7.06 1.13 -9.48
N GLN A 159 -6.76 0.64 -10.69
CA GLN A 159 -6.10 1.43 -11.75
C GLN A 159 -4.78 2.09 -11.29
N VAL A 160 -4.02 1.35 -10.51
CA VAL A 160 -2.69 1.71 -9.98
C VAL A 160 -1.63 1.00 -10.82
N GLU A 161 -0.51 1.67 -11.08
CA GLU A 161 0.64 1.02 -11.72
C GLU A 161 1.54 0.46 -10.60
N ILE A 162 1.86 -0.84 -10.71
CA ILE A 162 2.76 -1.53 -9.78
C ILE A 162 3.88 -2.21 -10.56
N LYS A 163 5.11 -2.05 -10.09
CA LYS A 163 6.31 -2.66 -10.68
C LYS A 163 7.08 -3.40 -9.61
N ARG A 164 7.29 -4.69 -9.81
CA ARG A 164 8.16 -5.50 -8.93
C ARG A 164 9.61 -5.05 -9.08
N LEU A 165 10.28 -4.87 -7.95
CA LEU A 165 11.71 -4.54 -7.88
C LEU A 165 12.51 -5.86 -7.77
N PRO A 166 13.72 -5.93 -8.37
CA PRO A 166 14.60 -7.07 -8.16
C PRO A 166 14.97 -7.12 -6.67
N GLY A 167 14.77 -8.27 -6.03
CA GLY A 167 15.13 -8.53 -4.64
C GLY A 167 16.32 -9.47 -4.54
#